data_AF-R8HP66-F1
#
_entry.id   AF-R8HP66-F1
#
_cell.length_a   1.000
_cell.length_b   1.000
_cell.length_c   1.000
_cell.angle_alpha   90.00
_cell.angle_beta   90.00
_cell.angle_gamma   90.00
#
_symmetry.space_group_name_H-M   'P 1'
#
loop_
_entity.id
_entity.type
_entity.pdbx_description
1 polymer ?
#
loop_
_entity_poly.entity_id
_entity_poly.type
_entity_poly.pdbx_seq_one_letter_code
_entity_poly.pdbx_strand_id
1 'polypeptide(L)' 'MLFYPRNDMKLKHYIAKLSELEWFRNLHEDPKYTSLIWSNRKIKKYILTSANMEALIKSEKKQKEFVHLVQDEYKKRR' A
#
# COMPACT_ATOMS: atom_id res chain seq x y z
N MET A 1 7.72 -11.06 14.44
CA MET A 1 6.34 -11.38 14.00
C MET A 1 5.61 -10.05 13.77
N LEU A 2 5.33 -9.68 12.52
CA LEU A 2 4.57 -8.45 12.22
C LEU A 2 3.09 -8.71 12.55
N PHE A 3 2.61 -8.11 13.64
CA PHE A 3 1.21 -8.21 14.06
C PHE A 3 0.33 -7.43 13.07
N TYR A 4 -0.40 -8.15 12.23
CA TYR A 4 -1.48 -7.57 11.42
C TYR A 4 -2.83 -7.87 12.07
N PRO A 5 -3.65 -6.84 12.37
CA PRO A 5 -4.96 -7.06 12.98
C PRO A 5 -5.83 -7.95 12.10
N ARG A 6 -6.53 -8.90 12.74
CA ARG A 6 -7.25 -10.03 12.11
C ARG A 6 -8.39 -9.62 11.16
N ASN A 7 -8.81 -8.35 11.16
CA ASN A 7 -9.99 -7.86 10.42
C ASN A 7 -9.69 -7.30 9.01
N ASP A 8 -8.47 -7.45 8.52
CA ASP A 8 -7.98 -6.87 7.25
C ASP A 8 -7.71 -7.95 6.19
N MET A 9 -8.45 -9.07 6.14
CA MET A 9 -8.18 -10.17 5.19
C MET A 9 -8.16 -9.71 3.71
N LYS A 10 -9.09 -8.81 3.34
CA LYS A 10 -9.12 -8.23 1.98
C LYS A 10 -7.89 -7.34 1.72
N LEU A 11 -7.49 -6.52 2.69
CA LEU A 11 -6.30 -5.70 2.58
C LEU A 11 -5.05 -6.58 2.47
N LYS A 12 -4.93 -7.62 3.30
CA LYS A 12 -3.83 -8.58 3.25
C LYS A 12 -3.74 -9.27 1.88
N HIS A 13 -4.88 -9.68 1.32
CA HIS A 13 -4.93 -10.28 -0.01
C HIS A 13 -4.45 -9.30 -1.10
N TYR A 14 -4.92 -8.04 -1.07
CA TYR A 14 -4.47 -7.03 -2.03
C TYR A 14 -3.02 -6.62 -1.85
N ILE A 15 -2.53 -6.50 -0.63
CA ILE A 15 -1.11 -6.26 -0.35
C ILE A 15 -0.28 -7.42 -0.88
N ALA A 16 -0.67 -8.68 -0.62
CA ALA A 16 0.03 -9.84 -1.15
C ALA A 16 0.10 -9.82 -2.69
N LYS A 17 -1.01 -9.51 -3.35
CA LYS A 17 -1.07 -9.36 -4.81
C LYS A 17 -0.20 -8.21 -5.33
N LEU A 18 -0.18 -7.07 -4.64
CA LEU A 18 0.71 -5.96 -5.01
C LEU A 18 2.18 -6.31 -4.77
N SER A 19 2.49 -7.08 -3.72
CA SER A 19 3.86 -7.53 -3.41
C SER A 19 4.45 -8.49 -4.45
N GLU A 20 3.64 -9.02 -5.37
CA GLU A 20 4.13 -9.74 -6.56
C GLU A 20 4.76 -8.79 -7.59
N LEU A 21 4.45 -7.48 -7.51
CA LEU A 21 5.00 -6.44 -8.38
C LEU A 21 6.23 -5.80 -7.72
N GLU A 22 7.36 -5.77 -8.43
CA GLU A 22 8.63 -5.26 -7.88
C GLU A 22 8.54 -3.84 -7.31
N TRP A 23 7.83 -2.93 -8.00
CA TRP A 23 7.70 -1.54 -7.56
C TRP A 23 7.06 -1.41 -6.18
N PHE A 24 6.06 -2.24 -5.87
CA PHE A 24 5.36 -2.22 -4.59
C PHE A 24 6.13 -3.03 -3.55
N ARG A 25 6.75 -4.15 -3.96
CA ARG A 25 7.62 -4.93 -3.08
C ARG A 25 8.73 -4.07 -2.49
N ASN A 26 9.45 -3.32 -3.33
CA ASN A 26 10.50 -2.40 -2.89
C ASN A 26 9.98 -1.32 -1.93
N LEU A 27 8.74 -0.84 -2.13
CA LEU A 27 8.10 0.11 -1.22
C LEU A 27 7.69 -0.54 0.11
N HIS A 28 7.16 -1.76 0.06
CA HIS A 28 6.59 -2.46 1.21
C HIS A 28 7.65 -3.10 2.11
N GLU A 29 8.81 -3.48 1.56
CA GLU A 29 9.96 -4.01 2.30
C GLU A 29 10.69 -2.90 3.10
N ASP A 30 10.56 -1.62 2.73
CA ASP A 30 11.11 -0.52 3.53
C ASP A 30 10.30 -0.35 4.83
N PRO A 31 10.91 -0.57 6.02
CA PRO A 31 10.23 -0.50 7.31
C PRO A 31 9.53 0.84 7.57
N LYS A 32 10.03 1.93 6.97
CA LYS A 32 9.44 3.28 7.07
C LYS A 32 8.03 3.30 6.51
N TYR A 33 7.82 2.62 5.39
CA TYR A 33 6.55 2.60 4.68
C TYR A 33 5.70 1.38 5.04
N THR A 34 6.29 0.23 5.43
CA THR A 34 5.52 -0.95 5.85
C THR A 34 4.50 -0.58 6.92
N SER A 35 4.94 -0.01 8.04
CA SER A 35 4.04 0.37 9.14
C SER A 35 3.00 1.40 8.70
N LEU A 36 3.38 2.32 7.80
CA LEU A 36 2.47 3.34 7.28
C LEU A 36 1.36 2.74 6.41
N ILE A 37 1.69 1.82 5.50
CA ILE A 37 0.73 1.12 4.63
C ILE A 37 -0.30 0.36 5.47
N TRP A 38 0.14 -0.27 6.56
CA TRP A 38 -0.72 -1.04 7.45
C TRP A 38 -1.47 -0.25 8.51
N SER A 39 -1.13 1.02 8.76
CA SER A 39 -1.77 1.83 9.79
C SER A 39 -2.55 3.04 9.25
N ASN A 40 -2.16 3.60 8.10
CA ASN A 40 -2.77 4.82 7.57
C ASN A 40 -4.13 4.54 6.90
N ARG A 41 -5.20 5.13 7.43
CA ARG A 41 -6.58 4.95 6.95
C ARG A 41 -6.76 5.33 5.48
N LYS A 42 -6.09 6.38 5.00
CA LYS A 42 -6.17 6.85 3.62
C LYS A 42 -5.55 5.84 2.66
N ILE A 43 -4.36 5.32 3.01
CA ILE A 43 -3.68 4.29 2.22
C ILE A 43 -4.50 3.01 2.17
N LYS A 44 -5.00 2.54 3.33
CA LYS A 44 -5.87 1.35 3.40
C LYS A 44 -7.09 1.50 2.51
N LYS A 45 -7.80 2.63 2.62
CA LYS A 45 -9.00 2.90 1.80
C LYS A 45 -8.67 2.89 0.31
N TYR A 46 -7.51 3.44 -0.07
CA TYR A 46 -7.05 3.45 -1.46
C TYR A 46 -6.87 2.02 -1.99
N ILE A 47 -6.12 1.17 -1.27
CA ILE A 47 -5.85 -0.23 -1.66
C ILE A 47 -7.15 -1.05 -1.65
N LEU A 48 -8.01 -0.87 -0.65
CA LEU A 48 -9.27 -1.62 -0.51
C LEU A 48 -10.31 -1.31 -1.60
N THR A 49 -10.13 -0.21 -2.32
CA THR A 49 -11.00 0.19 -3.43
C THR A 49 -10.64 -0.59 -4.69
N SER A 50 -11.54 -1.45 -5.17
CA SER A 50 -11.27 -2.35 -6.29
C SER A 50 -10.84 -1.60 -7.57
N ALA A 51 -11.48 -0.47 -7.89
CA ALA A 51 -11.13 0.34 -9.06
C ALA A 51 -9.68 0.89 -8.99
N ASN A 52 -9.26 1.36 -7.81
CA ASN A 52 -7.89 1.81 -7.59
C ASN A 52 -6.92 0.64 -7.65
N MET A 53 -7.28 -0.51 -7.08
CA MET A 53 -6.44 -1.70 -7.09
C MET A 53 -6.20 -2.22 -8.52
N GLU A 54 -7.24 -2.26 -9.35
CA GLU A 54 -7.07 -2.57 -10.77
C GLU A 54 -6.19 -1.55 -11.49
N ALA A 55 -6.36 -0.26 -11.19
CA ALA A 55 -5.53 0.79 -11.75
C ALA A 55 -4.06 0.68 -11.33
N LEU A 56 -3.77 0.26 -10.08
CA LEU A 56 -2.41 -0.01 -9.59
C LEU A 56 -1.75 -1.17 -10.33
N ILE A 57 -2.51 -2.19 -10.72
CA ILE A 57 -1.98 -3.31 -11.49
C ILE A 57 -1.73 -2.90 -12.95
N LYS A 58 -2.64 -2.13 -13.55
CA LYS A 58 -2.66 -1.87 -15.00
C LYS A 58 -1.90 -0.60 -15.44
N SER A 59 -1.62 0.35 -14.55
CA SER A 59 -1.10 1.68 -14.92
C SER A 59 0.09 2.12 -14.09
N GLU A 60 1.26 2.27 -14.74
CA GLU A 60 2.48 2.78 -14.11
C GLU A 60 2.30 4.20 -13.55
N LYS A 61 1.50 5.05 -14.22
CA LYS A 61 1.17 6.40 -13.71
C LYS A 61 0.50 6.31 -12.34
N LYS A 62 -0.45 5.39 -12.17
CA LYS A 62 -1.16 5.17 -10.90
C LYS A 62 -0.26 4.59 -9.83
N GLN A 63 0.69 3.73 -10.21
CA GLN A 63 1.71 3.21 -9.32
C GLN A 63 2.58 4.34 -8.76
N LYS A 64 3.09 5.21 -9.64
CA LYS A 64 3.86 6.40 -9.24
C LYS A 64 3.05 7.33 -8.33
N GLU A 65 1.79 7.64 -8.69
CA GLU A 65 0.89 8.45 -7.85
C GLU A 65 0.71 7.85 -6.46
N PHE A 66 0.59 6.51 -6.36
CA PHE A 66 0.47 5.83 -5.08
C PHE A 66 1.75 5.86 -4.25
N VAL A 67 2.91 5.67 -4.87
CA VAL A 67 4.22 5.84 -4.18
C VAL A 67 4.34 7.26 -3.64
N HIS A 68 4.00 8.28 -4.43
CA HIS A 68 3.99 9.67 -3.98
C HIS A 68 3.02 9.89 -2.82
N LEU A 69 1.82 9.30 -2.87
CA LEU A 69 0.85 9.36 -1.77
C LEU A 69 1.45 8.78 -0.47
N VAL A 70 2.09 7.61 -0.53
CA VAL A 70 2.69 6.97 0.64
C VAL A 70 3.82 7.84 1.22
N GLN A 71 4.66 8.41 0.36
CA GLN A 71 5.73 9.32 0.77
C GLN A 71 5.21 10.64 1.37
N ASP A 72 4.15 11.22 0.80
CA ASP A 72 3.50 12.43 1.32
C ASP A 72 2.89 12.18 2.71
N GLU A 73 2.17 11.07 2.88
CA GLU A 73 1.62 10.67 4.17
C GLU A 73 2.71 10.34 5.20
N TYR A 74 3.87 9.85 4.76
CA TYR A 74 5.03 9.66 5.64
C TYR A 74 5.60 11.01 6.11
N LYS A 75 5.78 11.97 5.20
CA LYS A 75 6.27 13.31 5.52
C LYS A 75 5.36 14.03 6.51
N LYS A 76 4.04 13.89 6.38
CA LYS A 76 3.05 14.49 7.31
C LYS A 76 3.09 13.94 8.73
N ARG A 77 3.65 12.74 8.94
CA ARG A 77 3.83 12.16 10.28
C ARG A 77 5.07 12.68 11.01
N ARG A 78 5.98 13.36 10.30
CA ARG A 78 7.26 13.85 10.82
C ARG A 78 7.25 15.36 10.94
#